data_AF-A0A2X1QMS4-F1
#
_entry.id   AF-A0A2X1QMS4-F1
#
_cell.length_a   1.000
_cell.length_b   1.000
_cell.length_c   1.000
_cell.angle_alpha   90.00
_cell.angle_beta   90.00
_cell.angle_gamma   90.00
#
_symmetry.space_group_name_H-M   'P 1'
#
loop_
_entity.id
_entity.type
_entity.pdbx_description
1 polymer ?
#
loop_
_entity_poly.entity_id
_entity_poly.type
_entity_poly.pdbx_seq_one_letter_code
_entity_poly.pdbx_strand_id
1 'polypeptide(L)'
;MTESLELLSHYRQVKNPNPVFTPREGKKTLPFCRKLMAKAEGFTSRFDFSIHVAFLRSLGKRHRMPPLLRRRAIDALLQAMCFHYDPLANRVQRSITNMAIECRLATESKSGNLSITRATRALKFLAELGLITYQTGI
;
A
#
# COMPACT_ATOMS: atom_id res chain seq x y z
N MET A 1 19.91 10.75 -29.41
CA MET A 1 20.21 9.51 -28.65
C MET A 1 20.67 9.94 -27.27
N THR A 2 19.72 10.15 -26.35
CA THR A 2 20.01 10.57 -24.98
C THR A 2 19.83 9.35 -24.09
N GLU A 3 20.93 8.65 -23.85
CA GLU A 3 21.06 7.67 -22.78
C GLU A 3 20.85 8.40 -21.46
N SER A 4 19.61 8.40 -20.99
CA SER A 4 19.29 8.74 -19.62
C SER A 4 19.97 7.68 -18.75
N LEU A 5 20.99 8.10 -18.02
CA LEU A 5 21.62 7.38 -16.91
C LEU A 5 20.53 6.67 -16.10
N GLU A 6 20.34 5.37 -16.36
CA GLU A 6 19.59 4.50 -15.48
C GLU A 6 20.38 4.47 -14.19
N LEU A 7 20.00 5.34 -13.25
CA LEU A 7 20.31 5.18 -11.84
C LEU A 7 20.02 3.71 -11.52
N LEU A 8 21.09 2.94 -11.33
CA LEU A 8 21.06 1.53 -10.96
C LEU A 8 20.22 1.40 -9.70
N SER A 9 18.91 1.23 -9.89
CA SER A 9 17.97 0.97 -8.82
C SER A 9 18.43 -0.34 -8.21
N HIS A 10 18.97 -0.28 -6.99
CA HIS A 10 19.35 -1.45 -6.20
C HIS A 10 18.21 -2.50 -6.08
N TYR A 11 16.99 -2.16 -6.49
CA TYR A 11 15.84 -3.03 -6.56
C TYR A 11 15.40 -3.31 -8.01
N ARG A 12 16.03 -4.28 -8.68
CA ARG A 12 15.52 -4.89 -9.94
C ARG A 12 14.26 -5.75 -9.75
N GLN A 13 13.85 -5.99 -8.50
CA GLN A 13 12.75 -6.91 -8.17
C GLN A 13 11.35 -6.37 -8.53
N VAL A 14 11.17 -5.05 -8.65
CA VAL A 14 9.86 -4.43 -8.89
C VAL A 14 9.97 -3.28 -9.88
N LYS A 15 8.92 -3.09 -10.70
CA LYS A 15 8.85 -2.00 -11.69
C LYS A 15 8.86 -0.60 -11.05
N ASN A 16 8.21 -0.46 -9.89
CA ASN A 16 8.16 0.80 -9.14
C ASN A 16 8.58 0.59 -7.66
N PRO A 17 9.84 0.88 -7.31
CA PRO A 17 10.35 0.70 -5.93
C PRO A 17 9.87 1.77 -4.95
N ASN A 18 9.35 2.90 -5.45
CA ASN A 18 8.88 4.05 -4.66
C ASN A 18 7.42 4.38 -5.04
N PRO A 19 6.46 3.49 -4.71
CA PRO A 19 5.05 3.75 -4.96
C PRO A 19 4.58 4.97 -4.16
N VAL A 20 3.74 5.78 -4.79
CA VAL A 20 3.13 6.97 -4.20
C VAL A 20 1.68 6.99 -4.64
N PHE A 21 0.78 7.25 -3.70
CA PHE A 21 -0.62 7.48 -4.03
C PHE A 21 -0.80 8.82 -4.72
N THR A 22 -1.40 8.81 -5.90
CA THR A 22 -1.82 10.01 -6.63
C THR A 22 -3.31 9.86 -6.98
N PRO A 23 -4.20 10.69 -6.40
CA PRO A 23 -5.62 10.63 -6.75
C PRO A 23 -5.82 11.02 -8.21
N ARG A 24 -6.91 10.55 -8.82
CA ARG A 24 -7.30 11.00 -10.16
C ARG A 24 -7.60 12.50 -10.16
N GLU A 25 -7.34 13.14 -11.29
CA GLU A 25 -7.56 14.57 -11.46
C GLU A 25 -9.00 14.97 -11.10
N GLY A 26 -9.14 16.11 -10.41
CA GLY A 26 -10.42 16.63 -9.95
C GLY A 26 -11.05 15.90 -8.75
N LYS A 27 -10.54 14.76 -8.30
CA LYS A 27 -11.06 14.07 -7.11
C LYS A 27 -10.57 14.74 -5.83
N LYS A 28 -11.52 15.02 -4.93
CA LYS A 28 -11.28 15.54 -3.59
C LYS A 28 -11.76 14.52 -2.56
N THR A 29 -11.13 14.54 -1.39
CA THR A 29 -11.59 13.79 -0.21
C THR A 29 -12.01 14.74 0.91
N LEU A 30 -12.76 14.22 1.88
CA LEU A 30 -13.26 14.95 3.03
C LEU A 30 -12.11 15.53 3.87
N PRO A 31 -12.30 16.68 4.56
CA PRO A 31 -11.29 17.24 5.46
C PRO A 31 -10.82 16.26 6.54
N PHE A 32 -11.74 15.43 7.06
CA PHE A 32 -11.42 14.36 7.99
C PHE A 32 -10.43 13.34 7.40
N CYS A 33 -10.69 12.88 6.18
CA CYS A 33 -9.81 11.94 5.48
C CYS A 33 -8.43 12.53 5.19
N ARG A 34 -8.33 13.83 4.91
CA ARG A 34 -7.03 14.52 4.80
C ARG A 34 -6.24 14.47 6.11
N LYS A 35 -6.91 14.66 7.26
CA LYS A 35 -6.26 14.50 8.57
C LYS A 35 -5.80 13.05 8.79
N LEU A 36 -6.61 12.06 8.41
CA LEU A 36 -6.21 10.65 8.46
C LEU A 36 -4.97 10.37 7.60
N MET A 37 -4.94 10.88 6.37
CA MET A 37 -3.79 10.77 5.47
C MET A 37 -2.51 11.32 6.10
N ALA A 38 -2.57 12.53 6.67
CA ALA A 38 -1.43 13.14 7.38
C ALA A 38 -0.97 12.30 8.58
N LYS A 39 -1.91 11.70 9.32
CA LYS A 39 -1.58 10.81 10.45
C LYS A 39 -0.99 9.47 9.99
N ALA A 40 -1.36 8.97 8.82
CA ALA A 40 -0.86 7.71 8.26
C ALA A 40 0.51 7.83 7.59
N GLU A 41 1.03 9.05 7.39
CA GLU A 41 2.31 9.27 6.69
C GLU A 41 3.48 8.58 7.41
N GLY A 42 4.21 7.73 6.68
CA GLY A 42 5.35 6.98 7.23
C GLY A 42 4.95 5.99 8.33
N PHE A 43 3.72 5.50 8.36
CA PHE A 43 3.26 4.56 9.38
C PHE A 43 4.21 3.37 9.56
N THR A 44 4.73 2.79 8.47
CA THR A 44 5.59 1.59 8.55
C THR A 44 7.02 1.81 9.04
N SER A 45 7.44 3.06 9.28
CA SER A 45 8.72 3.40 9.93
C SER A 45 8.58 3.67 11.43
N ARG A 46 7.35 3.77 11.95
CA ARG A 46 7.09 4.09 13.36
C ARG A 46 7.25 2.89 14.29
N PHE A 47 7.38 3.21 15.58
CA PHE A 47 7.45 2.22 16.65
C PHE A 47 6.19 1.36 16.73
N ASP A 48 5.00 1.96 16.63
CA ASP A 48 3.71 1.26 16.70
C ASP A 48 3.62 0.10 15.70
N PHE A 49 4.04 0.34 14.45
CA PHE A 49 4.10 -0.71 13.43
C PHE A 49 5.08 -1.82 13.80
N SER A 50 6.24 -1.46 14.37
CA SER A 50 7.23 -2.43 14.83
C SER A 50 6.69 -3.29 15.97
N ILE A 51 5.86 -2.73 16.86
CA ILE A 51 5.19 -3.45 17.93
C ILE A 51 4.17 -4.47 17.38
N HIS A 52 3.33 -4.09 16.43
CA HIS A 52 2.40 -5.05 15.79
C HIS A 52 3.15 -6.24 15.16
N VAL A 53 4.29 -5.97 14.51
CA VAL A 53 5.13 -7.02 13.93
C VAL A 53 5.79 -7.87 15.02
N ALA A 54 6.31 -7.26 16.09
CA ALA A 54 6.94 -7.97 17.20
C ALA A 54 5.94 -8.91 17.91
N PHE A 55 4.69 -8.49 18.09
CA PHE A 55 3.63 -9.32 18.65
C PHE A 55 3.33 -10.54 17.79
N LEU A 56 3.21 -10.38 16.47
CA LEU A 56 3.08 -11.57 15.59
C LEU A 56 4.30 -12.48 15.64
N ARG A 57 5.49 -11.93 15.91
CA ARG A 57 6.72 -12.72 16.06
C ARG A 57 6.73 -13.51 17.35
N SER A 58 6.31 -12.92 18.47
CA SER A 58 6.21 -13.65 19.75
C SER A 58 5.19 -14.77 19.71
N LEU A 59 4.13 -14.62 18.91
CA LEU A 59 3.14 -15.68 18.66
C LEU A 59 3.61 -16.77 17.67
N GLY A 60 4.83 -16.70 17.14
CA GLY A 60 5.33 -17.64 16.12
C GLY A 60 4.64 -17.53 14.75
N LYS A 61 3.66 -16.62 14.57
CA LYS A 61 2.95 -16.39 13.30
C LYS A 61 3.84 -15.71 12.26
N ARG A 62 4.95 -15.09 12.69
CA ARG A 62 5.90 -14.43 11.81
C ARG A 62 7.33 -14.55 12.34
N HIS A 63 8.32 -14.59 11.46
CA HIS A 63 9.72 -14.60 11.88
C HIS A 63 10.45 -13.28 11.63
N ARG A 64 10.08 -12.54 10.57
CA ARG A 64 10.85 -11.38 10.06
C ARG A 64 9.99 -10.14 9.85
N MET A 65 10.63 -8.98 9.97
CA MET A 65 10.08 -7.69 9.53
C MET A 65 9.73 -7.74 8.04
N PRO A 66 8.63 -7.12 7.58
CA PRO A 66 8.37 -6.99 6.15
C PRO A 66 9.53 -6.25 5.45
N PRO A 67 9.93 -6.69 4.24
CA PRO A 67 10.98 -6.04 3.48
C PRO A 67 10.57 -4.60 3.12
N LEU A 68 11.57 -3.73 2.91
CA LEU A 68 11.36 -2.31 2.63
C LEU A 68 10.38 -2.05 1.48
N LEU A 69 10.46 -2.82 0.39
CA LEU A 69 9.56 -2.67 -0.76
C LEU A 69 8.09 -2.97 -0.44
N ARG A 70 7.82 -3.84 0.54
CA ARG A 70 6.46 -4.11 1.02
C ARG A 70 5.98 -2.98 1.93
N ARG A 71 6.85 -2.48 2.81
CA ARG A 71 6.57 -1.32 3.66
C ARG A 71 6.18 -0.08 2.85
N ARG A 72 6.96 0.26 1.81
CA ARG A 72 6.61 1.35 0.88
C ARG A 72 5.26 1.15 0.19
N ALA A 73 4.94 -0.09 -0.22
CA ALA A 73 3.65 -0.39 -0.82
C ALA A 73 2.49 -0.24 0.18
N ILE A 74 2.71 -0.60 1.45
CA ILE A 74 1.75 -0.38 2.54
C ILE A 74 1.52 1.11 2.76
N ASP A 75 2.58 1.92 2.85
CA ASP A 75 2.43 3.37 3.08
C ASP A 75 1.64 4.03 1.93
N ALA A 76 1.94 3.68 0.67
CA ALA A 76 1.17 4.18 -0.48
C ALA A 76 -0.30 3.75 -0.43
N LEU A 77 -0.58 2.48 -0.10
CA LEU A 77 -1.95 1.98 0.01
C LEU A 77 -2.71 2.60 1.19
N LEU A 78 -2.06 2.86 2.32
CA LEU A 78 -2.69 3.54 3.45
C LEU A 78 -3.15 4.94 3.05
N GLN A 79 -2.35 5.67 2.28
CA GLN A 79 -2.78 6.97 1.73
C GLN A 79 -4.02 6.82 0.83
N ALA A 80 -4.05 5.82 -0.05
CA ALA A 80 -5.22 5.55 -0.89
C ALA A 80 -6.46 5.15 -0.06
N MET A 81 -6.29 4.28 0.94
CA MET A 81 -7.36 3.86 1.83
C MET A 81 -7.93 5.03 2.61
N CYS A 82 -7.08 5.87 3.21
CA CYS A 82 -7.51 7.08 3.91
C CYS A 82 -8.22 8.06 2.97
N PHE A 83 -7.74 8.24 1.73
CA PHE A 83 -8.37 9.12 0.76
C PHE A 83 -9.80 8.66 0.38
N HIS A 84 -9.99 7.35 0.20
CA HIS A 84 -11.28 6.77 -0.18
C HIS A 84 -12.11 6.23 1.00
N TYR A 85 -11.70 6.53 2.23
CA TYR A 85 -12.42 6.08 3.42
C TYR A 85 -13.73 6.83 3.59
N ASP A 86 -14.80 6.07 3.79
CA ASP A 86 -16.11 6.57 4.18
C ASP A 86 -16.31 6.31 5.69
N PRO A 87 -16.27 7.36 6.53
CA PRO A 87 -16.42 7.23 7.97
C PRO A 87 -17.83 6.83 8.41
N LEU A 88 -18.86 7.06 7.58
CA LEU A 88 -20.24 6.69 7.92
C LEU A 88 -20.48 5.21 7.70
N ALA A 89 -19.96 4.67 6.60
CA ALA A 89 -20.05 3.24 6.27
C ALA A 89 -18.90 2.39 6.85
N ASN A 90 -17.93 3.04 7.52
CA ASN A 90 -16.71 2.43 8.06
C ASN A 90 -16.00 1.51 7.05
N ARG A 91 -15.85 1.97 5.79
CA ARG A 91 -15.23 1.17 4.72
C ARG A 91 -14.55 2.05 3.68
N VAL A 92 -13.62 1.46 2.94
CA VAL A 92 -12.97 2.12 1.81
C VAL A 92 -13.85 1.96 0.55
N GLN A 93 -14.36 3.07 0.01
CA GLN A 93 -15.23 3.08 -1.17
C GLN A 93 -14.44 3.03 -2.50
N ARG A 94 -13.48 2.11 -2.58
CA ARG A 94 -12.66 1.94 -3.80
C ARG A 94 -12.22 0.49 -3.95
N SER A 95 -12.27 -0.01 -5.19
CA SER A 95 -11.75 -1.35 -5.48
C SER A 95 -10.23 -1.40 -5.30
N ILE A 96 -9.73 -2.56 -4.88
CA ILE A 96 -8.29 -2.80 -4.68
C ILE A 96 -7.52 -2.53 -5.98
N THR A 97 -8.09 -2.91 -7.14
CA THR A 97 -7.48 -2.66 -8.45
C THR A 97 -7.27 -1.18 -8.71
N ASN A 98 -8.29 -0.35 -8.46
CA ASN A 98 -8.16 1.09 -8.65
C ASN A 98 -7.17 1.72 -7.67
N MET A 99 -7.17 1.29 -6.40
CA MET A 99 -6.16 1.74 -5.44
C MET A 99 -4.74 1.34 -5.86
N ALA A 100 -4.55 0.13 -6.40
CA ALA A 100 -3.25 -0.31 -6.90
C ALA A 100 -2.77 0.52 -8.08
N ILE A 101 -3.67 0.94 -8.98
CA ILE A 101 -3.35 1.85 -10.09
C ILE A 101 -2.98 3.23 -9.55
N GLU A 102 -3.79 3.80 -8.66
CA GLU A 102 -3.56 5.13 -8.07
C GLU A 102 -2.27 5.18 -7.22
N CYS A 103 -1.84 4.05 -6.66
CA CYS A 103 -0.56 3.91 -5.96
C CYS A 103 0.64 3.58 -6.87
N ARG A 104 0.43 3.45 -8.19
CA ARG A 104 1.43 2.96 -9.17
C ARG A 104 2.06 1.63 -8.76
N LEU A 105 1.24 0.75 -8.18
CA LEU A 105 1.58 -0.62 -7.77
C LEU A 105 1.15 -1.65 -8.81
N ALA A 106 0.14 -1.33 -9.62
CA ALA A 106 -0.31 -2.17 -10.70
C ALA A 106 0.74 -2.25 -11.81
N THR A 107 0.91 -3.43 -12.39
CA THR A 107 1.81 -3.68 -13.51
C THR A 107 1.05 -4.38 -14.62
N GLU A 108 1.40 -4.09 -15.86
CA GLU A 108 0.84 -4.74 -17.03
C GLU A 108 1.92 -5.60 -17.69
N SER A 109 1.57 -6.84 -18.06
CA SER A 109 2.45 -7.72 -18.83
C SER A 109 2.56 -7.26 -20.29
N LYS A 110 3.51 -7.82 -21.04
CA LYS A 110 3.59 -7.61 -22.50
C LYS A 110 2.31 -8.04 -23.24
N SER A 111 1.55 -8.97 -22.66
CA SER A 111 0.28 -9.46 -23.19
C SER A 111 -0.95 -8.68 -22.71
N GLY A 112 -0.77 -7.53 -22.04
CA GLY A 112 -1.88 -6.69 -21.56
C GLY A 112 -2.53 -7.15 -20.24
N ASN A 113 -1.97 -8.15 -19.56
CA ASN A 113 -2.57 -8.65 -18.32
C ASN A 113 -2.18 -7.76 -17.14
N LEU A 114 -3.18 -7.20 -16.46
CA LEU A 114 -3.01 -6.39 -15.26
C LEU A 114 -2.75 -7.26 -14.02
N SER A 115 -1.65 -6.99 -13.32
CA SER A 115 -1.28 -7.62 -12.06
C SER A 115 -1.26 -6.59 -10.93
N ILE A 116 -1.93 -6.94 -9.82
CA ILE A 116 -2.00 -6.13 -8.60
C ILE A 116 -1.40 -6.85 -7.39
N THR A 117 -0.59 -7.89 -7.63
CA THR A 117 -0.07 -8.80 -6.59
C THR A 117 0.69 -8.09 -5.48
N ARG A 118 1.40 -6.99 -5.77
CA ARG A 118 2.07 -6.20 -4.74
C ARG A 118 1.08 -5.55 -3.78
N ALA A 119 -0.04 -5.05 -4.30
CA ALA A 119 -1.07 -4.42 -3.49
C ALA A 119 -1.81 -5.45 -2.64
N THR A 120 -2.24 -6.56 -3.23
CA THR A 120 -2.95 -7.61 -2.48
C THR A 120 -2.08 -8.24 -1.40
N ARG A 121 -0.78 -8.47 -1.65
CA ARG A 121 0.15 -8.96 -0.61
C ARG A 121 0.38 -7.94 0.52
N ALA A 122 0.36 -6.64 0.22
CA ALA A 122 0.47 -5.60 1.23
C ALA A 122 -0.80 -5.52 2.10
N LEU A 123 -1.99 -5.58 1.50
CA LEU A 123 -3.26 -5.58 2.22
C LEU A 123 -3.46 -6.84 3.08
N LYS A 124 -3.12 -8.03 2.55
CA LYS A 124 -3.11 -9.27 3.34
C LYS A 124 -2.22 -9.15 4.56
N PHE A 125 -1.05 -8.53 4.42
CA PHE A 125 -0.15 -8.32 5.54
C PHE A 125 -0.71 -7.35 6.60
N LEU A 126 -1.40 -6.28 6.19
CA LEU A 126 -2.12 -5.42 7.15
C LEU A 126 -3.24 -6.16 7.89
N ALA A 127 -3.94 -7.06 7.19
CA ALA A 127 -4.95 -7.92 7.81
C ALA A 127 -4.35 -8.95 8.77
N GLU A 128 -3.18 -9.54 8.44
CA GLU A 128 -2.43 -10.41 9.36
C GLU A 128 -2.07 -9.68 10.67
N LEU A 129 -1.74 -8.38 10.59
CA LEU A 129 -1.47 -7.53 11.75
C LEU A 129 -2.73 -7.12 12.55
N GLY A 130 -3.92 -7.46 12.05
CA GLY A 130 -5.20 -7.06 12.66
C GLY A 130 -5.53 -5.57 12.48
N LEU A 131 -4.89 -4.88 11.54
CA LEU A 131 -5.07 -3.44 11.34
C LEU A 131 -6.25 -3.10 10.44
N ILE A 132 -6.66 -4.04 9.57
CA ILE A 132 -7.77 -3.88 8.63
C ILE A 132 -8.54 -5.19 8.50
N THR A 133 -9.81 -5.09 8.13
CA THR A 133 -10.57 -6.22 7.61
C THR A 133 -10.33 -6.32 6.10
N TYR A 134 -9.93 -7.49 5.64
CA TYR A 134 -9.67 -7.76 4.22
C TYR A 134 -10.48 -8.98 3.77
N GLN A 135 -11.56 -8.72 3.03
CA GLN A 135 -12.41 -9.76 2.45
C GLN A 135 -12.19 -9.80 0.95
N THR A 136 -11.75 -10.95 0.44
CA THR A 136 -11.87 -11.29 -0.98
C THR A 136 -13.16 -12.06 -1.11
N GLY A 137 -14.10 -11.60 -1.94
CA GLY A 137 -15.38 -12.30 -2.13
C GLY A 137 -15.14 -13.79 -2.38
N ILE A 138 -15.63 -14.60 -1.43
CA ILE A 138 -15.93 -16.02 -1.55
C ILE A 138 -17.42 -16.10 -1.28
#